data_AF-A0A3D4QMM0-F1
#
_entry.id   AF-A0A3D4QMM0-F1
#
_cell.length_a   1.000
_cell.length_b   1.000
_cell.length_c   1.000
_cell.angle_alpha   90.00
_cell.angle_beta   90.00
_cell.angle_gamma   90.00
#
_symmetry.space_group_name_H-M   'P 1'
#
loop_
_entity.id
_entity.type
_entity.pdbx_description
1 polymer ?
#
loop_
_entity_poly.entity_id
_entity_poly.type
_entity_poly.pdbx_seq_one_letter_code
_entity_poly.pdbx_strand_id
1 'polypeptide(L)'
;MALQAEAGKENGVVLLDTQGGLDAAQSSSRDLLIEQVFDNEDFKRDLRAEASKNAGSFDSLSAFLTFCNSYLDHLGADPVIESQRVCLRDYVGMVNQVAERFNTETKPNPDAVFWPDPERGGKPLKEVIPVAKRYPFIDQGTKIGSAGSCFAIEIAKNLLERGFNYLCLEKTYDPETGTLVMDTSSDDPVIQYSCRWGIMFNTPSFTQIVENAFGVRPLPKLLLKLSDAPPDIYIDPFREAVMFPSPEAYEIEREKHLENTRKVFLDADVFILTLGLNEAWRYMPDDVYISRNPRNKSMTGLIEHRTLTVEENVDYLQRFIDVVRAHNPNLKLILTVSPVPFLATGRAETHHVVTANTHSKAVLRVAADIIVERNTDVFYFPSYEVVTVCSETIWTEDQRHIHPSAVAKVMETFDEMFLTRAAKTLVRLNTAGG
;
A
#
# COMPACT_ATOMS: atom_id res chain seq x y z
N MET A 1 -12.85 -13.77 -39.33
CA MET A 1 -13.87 -14.63 -38.69
C MET A 1 -14.82 -13.75 -37.89
N ALA A 2 -15.70 -13.03 -38.58
CA ALA A 2 -16.60 -12.03 -37.99
C ALA A 2 -18.00 -12.15 -38.63
N LEU A 3 -18.56 -13.36 -38.62
CA LEU A 3 -19.86 -13.69 -39.22
C LEU A 3 -20.48 -14.83 -38.41
N GLN A 4 -21.00 -14.51 -37.21
CA GLN A 4 -22.07 -15.28 -36.51
C GLN A 4 -22.48 -14.66 -35.16
N ALA A 5 -22.57 -13.33 -35.08
CA ALA A 5 -23.14 -12.63 -33.92
C ALA A 5 -24.32 -11.74 -34.34
N GLU A 6 -25.26 -12.29 -35.11
CA GLU A 6 -26.47 -11.60 -35.57
C GLU A 6 -27.77 -12.12 -34.93
N ALA A 7 -27.72 -13.20 -34.14
CA ALA A 7 -28.88 -13.64 -33.36
C ALA A 7 -29.13 -12.66 -32.21
N GLY A 8 -30.29 -11.97 -32.23
CA GLY A 8 -30.72 -11.07 -31.16
C GLY A 8 -30.37 -9.58 -31.32
N LYS A 9 -29.92 -9.15 -32.49
CA LYS A 9 -29.68 -7.72 -32.79
C LYS A 9 -30.86 -7.07 -33.51
N GLU A 10 -31.62 -6.22 -32.83
CA GLU A 10 -32.46 -5.23 -33.51
C GLU A 10 -31.58 -4.01 -33.86
N ASN A 11 -31.47 -3.67 -35.16
CA ASN A 11 -30.65 -2.54 -35.64
C ASN A 11 -29.17 -2.56 -35.17
N GLY A 12 -28.59 -3.75 -34.93
CA GLY A 12 -27.21 -3.88 -34.45
C GLY A 12 -27.05 -3.84 -32.92
N VAL A 13 -28.13 -3.66 -32.16
CA VAL A 13 -28.13 -3.59 -30.69
C VAL A 13 -28.53 -4.94 -30.10
N VAL A 14 -27.70 -5.50 -29.22
CA VAL A 14 -28.06 -6.71 -28.45
C VAL A 14 -28.98 -6.29 -27.30
N LEU A 15 -30.23 -6.73 -27.33
CA LEU A 15 -31.18 -6.50 -26.24
C LEU A 15 -31.04 -7.61 -25.20
N LEU A 16 -30.58 -7.25 -24.00
CA LEU A 16 -30.56 -8.13 -22.84
C LEU A 16 -31.81 -7.85 -21.99
N ASP A 17 -32.84 -8.66 -22.17
CA ASP A 17 -34.00 -8.64 -21.30
C ASP A 17 -33.63 -9.30 -19.96
N THR A 18 -33.66 -8.48 -18.90
CA THR A 18 -33.35 -8.88 -17.52
C THR A 18 -34.60 -9.25 -16.71
N GLN A 19 -35.79 -9.09 -17.29
CA GLN A 19 -37.08 -9.35 -16.64
C GLN A 19 -37.81 -10.48 -17.36
N GLY A 20 -37.43 -11.71 -17.08
CA GLY A 20 -38.02 -12.90 -17.72
C GLY A 20 -37.46 -13.19 -19.11
N GLY A 21 -36.44 -12.45 -19.54
CA GLY A 21 -35.83 -12.60 -20.87
C GLY A 21 -35.28 -13.98 -21.18
N LEU A 22 -34.98 -14.83 -20.19
CA LEU A 22 -34.51 -16.21 -20.42
C LEU A 22 -35.63 -17.19 -20.79
N ASP A 23 -36.87 -16.84 -20.45
CA ASP A 23 -38.02 -17.74 -20.46
C ASP A 23 -38.72 -17.82 -21.84
N ALA A 24 -38.46 -16.84 -22.71
CA ALA A 24 -39.04 -16.76 -24.03
C ALA A 24 -38.58 -17.91 -24.96
N ALA A 25 -39.46 -18.29 -25.90
CA ALA A 25 -39.15 -19.28 -26.93
C ALA A 25 -37.97 -18.83 -27.82
N GLN A 26 -37.92 -17.54 -28.15
CA GLN A 26 -36.77 -16.87 -28.75
C GLN A 26 -36.25 -15.85 -27.75
N SER A 27 -35.00 -16.04 -27.31
CA SER A 27 -34.41 -15.24 -26.23
C SER A 27 -33.00 -14.81 -26.60
N SER A 28 -32.82 -13.53 -26.89
CA SER A 28 -31.51 -12.92 -27.12
C SER A 28 -30.62 -12.97 -25.87
N SER A 29 -31.21 -12.82 -24.69
CA SER A 29 -30.50 -12.95 -23.40
C SER A 29 -29.93 -14.37 -23.22
N ARG A 30 -30.72 -15.41 -23.53
CA ARG A 30 -30.28 -16.80 -23.44
C ARG A 30 -29.24 -17.13 -24.50
N ASP A 31 -29.44 -16.65 -25.72
CA ASP A 31 -28.48 -16.87 -26.81
C ASP A 31 -27.12 -16.24 -26.51
N LEU A 32 -27.10 -15.06 -25.89
CA LEU A 32 -25.88 -14.39 -25.44
C LEU A 32 -25.17 -15.19 -24.33
N LEU A 33 -25.92 -15.74 -23.37
CA LEU A 33 -25.35 -16.62 -22.35
C LEU A 33 -24.76 -17.89 -22.98
N ILE A 34 -25.46 -18.52 -23.92
CA ILE A 34 -24.94 -19.71 -24.62
C ILE A 34 -23.64 -19.38 -25.36
N GLU A 35 -23.57 -18.22 -26.04
CA GLU A 35 -22.34 -17.77 -26.70
C GLU A 35 -21.19 -17.52 -25.72
N GLN A 36 -21.49 -16.95 -24.55
CA GLN A 36 -20.48 -16.62 -23.55
C GLN A 36 -19.97 -17.84 -22.78
N VAL A 37 -20.84 -18.83 -22.55
CA VAL A 37 -20.57 -19.98 -21.68
C VAL A 37 -19.86 -21.09 -22.43
N PHE A 38 -20.23 -21.35 -23.70
CA PHE A 38 -19.79 -22.54 -24.43
C PHE A 38 -18.86 -22.16 -25.58
N ASP A 39 -18.01 -23.09 -26.01
CA ASP A 39 -17.01 -22.84 -27.08
C ASP A 39 -17.28 -23.63 -28.37
N ASN A 40 -18.11 -24.68 -28.32
CA ASN A 40 -18.43 -25.51 -29.47
C ASN A 40 -19.71 -25.06 -30.18
N GLU A 41 -19.58 -24.68 -31.46
CA GLU A 41 -20.69 -24.12 -32.26
C GLU A 41 -21.85 -25.10 -32.51
N ASP A 42 -21.56 -26.39 -32.72
CA ASP A 42 -22.61 -27.41 -32.90
C ASP A 42 -23.39 -27.60 -31.59
N PHE A 43 -22.69 -27.69 -30.45
CA PHE A 43 -23.32 -27.75 -29.15
C PHE A 43 -24.18 -26.51 -28.85
N LYS A 44 -23.66 -25.30 -29.12
CA LYS A 44 -24.43 -24.05 -28.95
C LYS A 44 -25.72 -24.08 -29.77
N ARG A 45 -25.64 -24.48 -31.05
CA ARG A 45 -26.82 -24.58 -31.93
C ARG A 45 -27.85 -25.55 -31.36
N ASP A 46 -27.41 -26.72 -30.93
CA ASP A 46 -28.30 -27.78 -30.44
C ASP A 46 -28.92 -27.40 -29.08
N LEU A 47 -28.13 -26.80 -28.19
CA LEU A 47 -28.59 -26.27 -26.90
C LEU A 47 -29.62 -25.14 -27.09
N ARG A 48 -29.45 -24.25 -28.07
CA ARG A 48 -30.46 -23.22 -28.39
C ARG A 48 -31.79 -23.85 -28.77
N ALA A 49 -31.75 -24.82 -29.68
CA ALA A 49 -32.94 -25.50 -30.14
C ALA A 49 -33.64 -26.23 -28.98
N GLU A 50 -32.88 -26.86 -28.10
CA GLU A 50 -33.45 -27.56 -26.94
C GLU A 50 -33.98 -26.60 -25.88
N ALA A 51 -33.28 -25.51 -25.59
CA ALA A 51 -33.74 -24.49 -24.66
C ALA A 51 -35.02 -23.79 -25.17
N SER A 52 -35.14 -23.55 -26.48
CA SER A 52 -36.37 -23.01 -27.08
C SER A 52 -37.59 -23.91 -26.88
N LYS A 53 -37.42 -25.24 -26.85
CA LYS A 53 -38.51 -26.19 -26.55
C LYS A 53 -38.92 -26.18 -25.08
N ASN A 54 -38.00 -25.80 -24.19
CA ASN A 54 -38.19 -25.74 -22.75
C ASN A 54 -38.52 -24.31 -22.26
N ALA A 55 -38.95 -23.43 -23.17
CA ALA A 55 -39.47 -22.10 -22.82
C ALA A 55 -40.59 -22.21 -21.78
N GLY A 56 -40.68 -21.24 -20.86
CA GLY A 56 -41.56 -21.31 -19.69
C GLY A 56 -40.93 -21.95 -18.45
N SER A 57 -39.68 -22.46 -18.55
CA SER A 57 -38.97 -23.15 -17.45
C SER A 57 -37.75 -22.39 -16.92
N PHE A 58 -37.47 -21.17 -17.40
CA PHE A 58 -36.25 -20.42 -17.08
C PHE A 58 -36.56 -19.09 -16.39
N ASP A 59 -37.14 -19.18 -15.18
CA ASP A 59 -37.48 -18.02 -14.34
C ASP A 59 -36.25 -17.25 -13.81
N SER A 60 -35.07 -17.84 -13.90
CA SER A 60 -33.83 -17.33 -13.33
C SER A 60 -32.61 -17.86 -14.08
N LEU A 61 -31.48 -17.17 -13.92
CA LEU A 61 -30.19 -17.64 -14.42
C LEU A 61 -29.84 -19.02 -13.83
N SER A 62 -30.15 -19.23 -12.55
CA SER A 62 -29.91 -20.51 -11.88
C SER A 62 -30.69 -21.67 -12.52
N ALA A 63 -31.97 -21.45 -12.83
CA ALA A 63 -32.79 -22.44 -13.54
C ALA A 63 -32.22 -22.77 -14.92
N PHE A 64 -31.80 -21.76 -15.68
CA PHE A 64 -31.17 -21.97 -16.99
C PHE A 64 -29.85 -22.74 -16.90
N LEU A 65 -28.94 -22.38 -15.97
CA LEU A 65 -27.67 -23.09 -15.79
C LEU A 65 -27.88 -24.54 -15.32
N THR A 66 -28.89 -24.79 -14.47
CA THR A 66 -29.28 -26.14 -14.05
C THR A 66 -29.78 -26.98 -15.23
N PHE A 67 -30.56 -26.38 -16.12
CA PHE A 67 -30.96 -27.02 -17.37
C PHE A 67 -29.77 -27.34 -18.27
N CYS A 68 -28.84 -26.40 -18.47
CA CYS A 68 -27.63 -26.65 -19.25
C CYS A 68 -26.83 -27.83 -18.69
N ASN A 69 -26.67 -27.91 -17.37
CA ASN A 69 -25.98 -29.02 -16.73
C ASN A 69 -26.73 -30.35 -16.96
N SER A 70 -28.06 -30.35 -16.79
CA SER A 70 -28.90 -31.53 -17.01
C SER A 70 -28.89 -32.00 -18.48
N TYR A 71 -28.82 -31.05 -19.41
CA TYR A 71 -28.70 -31.35 -20.84
C TYR A 71 -27.36 -31.99 -21.16
N LEU A 72 -26.26 -31.46 -20.63
CA LEU A 72 -24.94 -32.08 -20.73
C LEU A 72 -24.93 -33.50 -20.13
N ASP A 73 -25.56 -33.70 -18.96
CA ASP A 73 -25.76 -35.01 -18.32
C ASP A 73 -26.49 -36.00 -19.24
N HIS A 74 -27.53 -35.54 -19.94
CA HIS A 74 -28.28 -36.37 -20.88
C HIS A 74 -27.47 -36.80 -22.10
N LEU A 75 -26.59 -35.93 -22.62
CA LEU A 75 -25.75 -36.22 -23.79
C LEU A 75 -24.63 -37.24 -23.50
N GLY A 76 -24.37 -37.55 -22.23
CA GLY A 76 -23.41 -38.58 -21.81
C GLY A 76 -21.96 -38.11 -21.82
N ALA A 77 -21.04 -39.06 -21.99
CA ALA A 77 -19.60 -38.83 -21.94
C ALA A 77 -19.00 -38.88 -23.35
N ASP A 78 -18.64 -37.72 -23.87
CA ASP A 78 -17.91 -37.50 -25.12
C ASP A 78 -16.90 -36.36 -24.90
N PRO A 79 -15.70 -36.37 -25.53
CA PRO A 79 -14.71 -35.32 -25.32
C PRO A 79 -15.21 -33.89 -25.57
N VAL A 80 -16.10 -33.68 -26.54
CA VAL A 80 -16.68 -32.36 -26.82
C VAL A 80 -17.61 -31.93 -25.68
N ILE A 81 -18.46 -32.85 -25.21
CA ILE A 81 -19.40 -32.61 -24.11
C ILE A 81 -18.65 -32.37 -22.79
N GLU A 82 -17.58 -33.10 -22.52
CA GLU A 82 -16.75 -32.89 -21.33
C GLU A 82 -16.10 -31.51 -21.34
N SER A 83 -15.63 -31.02 -22.51
CA SER A 83 -15.15 -29.65 -22.65
C SER A 83 -16.24 -28.63 -22.25
N GLN A 84 -17.47 -28.81 -22.73
CA GLN A 84 -18.58 -27.90 -22.40
C GLN A 84 -18.95 -27.93 -20.92
N ARG A 85 -18.79 -29.07 -20.23
CA ARG A 85 -18.97 -29.15 -18.77
C ARG A 85 -17.93 -28.32 -18.02
N VAL A 86 -16.69 -28.30 -18.49
CA VAL A 86 -15.65 -27.44 -17.91
C VAL A 86 -16.04 -25.98 -18.09
N CYS A 87 -16.43 -25.56 -19.30
CA CYS A 87 -16.84 -24.17 -19.54
C CYS A 87 -18.04 -23.75 -18.68
N LEU A 88 -19.07 -24.60 -18.57
CA LEU A 88 -20.22 -24.33 -17.70
C LEU A 88 -19.81 -24.24 -16.22
N ARG A 89 -18.94 -25.13 -15.75
CA ARG A 89 -18.44 -25.12 -14.36
C ARG A 89 -17.66 -23.84 -14.05
N ASP A 90 -16.77 -23.43 -14.94
CA ASP A 90 -15.97 -22.20 -14.79
C ASP A 90 -16.89 -20.97 -14.78
N TYR A 91 -17.88 -20.93 -15.68
CA TYR A 91 -18.87 -19.87 -15.71
C TYR A 91 -19.73 -19.81 -14.45
N VAL A 92 -20.25 -20.94 -13.97
CA VAL A 92 -21.00 -21.01 -12.69
C VAL A 92 -20.13 -20.53 -11.53
N GLY A 93 -18.85 -20.92 -11.50
CA GLY A 93 -17.88 -20.43 -10.54
C GLY A 93 -17.74 -18.90 -10.57
N MET A 94 -17.60 -18.32 -11.77
CA MET A 94 -17.56 -16.88 -11.98
C MET A 94 -18.86 -16.18 -11.53
N VAL A 95 -20.04 -16.70 -11.90
CA VAL A 95 -21.34 -16.14 -11.51
C VAL A 95 -21.49 -16.11 -9.99
N ASN A 96 -21.13 -17.21 -9.31
CA ASN A 96 -21.16 -17.26 -7.85
C ASN A 96 -20.20 -16.22 -7.25
N GLN A 97 -19.00 -16.06 -7.80
CA GLN A 97 -18.08 -15.01 -7.35
C GLN A 97 -18.63 -13.60 -7.54
N VAL A 98 -19.37 -13.34 -8.63
CA VAL A 98 -20.02 -12.05 -8.89
C VAL A 98 -21.16 -11.80 -7.90
N ALA A 99 -22.05 -12.78 -7.71
CA ALA A 99 -23.16 -12.70 -6.77
C ALA A 99 -22.68 -12.43 -5.34
N GLU A 100 -21.55 -13.04 -4.96
CA GLU A 100 -20.97 -12.90 -3.63
C GLU A 100 -20.17 -11.61 -3.42
N ARG A 101 -19.94 -10.75 -4.44
CA ARG A 101 -19.04 -9.59 -4.30
C ARG A 101 -19.43 -8.64 -3.16
N PHE A 102 -20.73 -8.39 -3.02
CA PHE A 102 -21.28 -7.50 -1.98
C PHE A 102 -22.01 -8.26 -0.86
N ASN A 103 -21.92 -9.59 -0.83
CA ASN A 103 -22.48 -10.35 0.29
C ASN A 103 -21.62 -10.13 1.53
N THR A 104 -22.19 -9.47 2.54
CA THR A 104 -21.52 -9.11 3.79
C THR A 104 -21.25 -10.32 4.67
N GLU A 105 -22.05 -11.38 4.57
CA GLU A 105 -21.92 -12.60 5.38
C GLU A 105 -20.66 -13.40 5.02
N THR A 106 -20.16 -13.24 3.79
CA THR A 106 -18.95 -13.92 3.32
C THR A 106 -17.67 -13.11 3.52
N LYS A 107 -17.74 -11.89 4.06
CA LYS A 107 -16.56 -11.04 4.25
C LYS A 107 -15.96 -11.19 5.65
N PRO A 108 -14.62 -11.10 5.79
CA PRO A 108 -13.98 -11.08 7.11
C PRO A 108 -14.43 -9.89 7.97
N ASN A 109 -14.82 -8.78 7.34
CA ASN A 109 -15.47 -7.65 7.98
C ASN A 109 -16.69 -7.20 7.15
N PRO A 110 -17.93 -7.44 7.63
CA PRO A 110 -19.16 -6.96 6.99
C PRO A 110 -19.19 -5.44 6.75
N ASP A 111 -18.61 -4.65 7.66
CA ASP A 111 -18.60 -3.18 7.58
C ASP A 111 -17.64 -2.66 6.48
N ALA A 112 -16.87 -3.53 5.82
CA ALA A 112 -15.94 -3.15 4.75
C ALA A 112 -16.57 -3.12 3.35
N VAL A 113 -17.84 -3.56 3.21
CA VAL A 113 -18.48 -3.71 1.89
C VAL A 113 -19.11 -2.41 1.40
N PHE A 114 -19.81 -1.69 2.29
CA PHE A 114 -20.61 -0.53 1.91
C PHE A 114 -20.09 0.75 2.54
N TRP A 115 -20.12 1.82 1.75
CA TRP A 115 -19.99 3.18 2.26
C TRP A 115 -21.25 3.55 3.07
N PRO A 116 -21.18 4.48 4.04
CA PRO A 116 -22.37 4.99 4.72
C PRO A 116 -23.40 5.52 3.72
N ASP A 117 -24.64 5.04 3.84
CA ASP A 117 -25.75 5.36 2.94
C ASP A 117 -26.59 6.50 3.56
N PRO A 118 -26.82 7.63 2.85
CA PRO A 118 -27.62 8.74 3.37
C PRO A 118 -29.09 8.39 3.67
N GLU A 119 -29.66 7.39 3.00
CA GLU A 119 -31.06 6.98 3.11
C GLU A 119 -31.24 5.79 4.05
N ARG A 120 -30.29 4.84 4.02
CA ARG A 120 -30.34 3.59 4.80
C ARG A 120 -29.53 3.65 6.10
N GLY A 121 -28.77 4.73 6.30
CA GLY A 121 -27.90 4.92 7.45
C GLY A 121 -26.55 4.20 7.30
N GLY A 122 -25.87 4.03 8.42
CA GLY A 122 -24.53 3.45 8.48
C GLY A 122 -23.74 4.07 9.63
N LYS A 123 -22.58 3.48 9.95
CA LYS A 123 -21.67 4.09 10.92
C LYS A 123 -21.11 5.39 10.34
N PRO A 124 -21.12 6.51 11.08
CA PRO A 124 -20.39 7.70 10.67
C PRO A 124 -18.93 7.35 10.38
N LEU A 125 -18.33 7.92 9.34
CA LEU A 125 -16.94 7.60 8.96
C LEU A 125 -15.94 7.80 10.10
N LYS A 126 -16.24 8.70 11.04
CA LYS A 126 -15.42 8.91 12.25
C LYS A 126 -15.40 7.75 13.24
N GLU A 127 -16.39 6.86 13.17
CA GLU A 127 -16.49 5.65 13.98
C GLU A 127 -15.97 4.41 13.24
N VAL A 128 -15.66 4.54 11.95
CA VAL A 128 -15.17 3.43 11.12
C VAL A 128 -13.70 3.13 11.44
N ILE A 129 -13.39 1.83 11.53
CA ILE A 129 -12.01 1.31 11.50
C ILE A 129 -11.85 0.64 10.13
N PRO A 130 -11.12 1.24 9.17
CA PRO A 130 -11.12 0.81 7.77
C PRO A 130 -10.22 -0.42 7.54
N VAL A 131 -10.48 -1.50 8.26
CA VAL A 131 -9.72 -2.75 8.24
C VAL A 131 -10.61 -3.88 7.79
N ALA A 132 -10.38 -4.39 6.58
CA ALA A 132 -11.12 -5.54 6.06
C ALA A 132 -10.63 -6.86 6.68
N LYS A 133 -9.31 -7.03 6.81
CA LYS A 133 -8.67 -8.24 7.35
C LYS A 133 -7.63 -7.86 8.41
N ARG A 134 -7.59 -8.64 9.49
CA ARG A 134 -6.66 -8.46 10.62
C ARG A 134 -5.52 -9.48 10.54
N TYR A 135 -4.36 -9.09 11.05
CA TYR A 135 -3.11 -9.86 11.05
C TYR A 135 -2.42 -9.74 12.42
N PRO A 136 -2.95 -10.39 13.47
CA PRO A 136 -2.53 -10.17 14.85
C PRO A 136 -1.21 -10.88 15.19
N PHE A 137 -0.08 -10.38 14.68
CA PHE A 137 1.26 -10.95 14.88
C PHE A 137 2.21 -10.08 15.69
N ILE A 138 1.79 -8.89 16.14
CA ILE A 138 2.63 -7.98 16.93
C ILE A 138 2.27 -8.05 18.42
N ASP A 139 3.29 -8.19 19.25
CA ASP A 139 3.23 -8.06 20.71
C ASP A 139 4.45 -7.28 21.25
N GLN A 140 4.58 -7.19 22.57
CA GLN A 140 5.66 -6.45 23.22
C GLN A 140 7.04 -7.06 23.01
N GLY A 141 7.13 -8.35 22.64
CA GLY A 141 8.40 -9.01 22.33
C GLY A 141 8.85 -8.79 20.89
N THR A 142 7.90 -8.54 19.99
CA THR A 142 8.13 -8.33 18.55
C THR A 142 9.09 -7.17 18.31
N LYS A 143 10.22 -7.42 17.64
CA LYS A 143 11.21 -6.39 17.30
C LYS A 143 10.73 -5.56 16.11
N ILE A 144 10.44 -4.28 16.35
CA ILE A 144 9.87 -3.39 15.34
C ILE A 144 10.91 -2.35 14.93
N GLY A 145 11.19 -2.25 13.63
CA GLY A 145 11.88 -1.10 13.03
C GLY A 145 10.93 -0.21 12.24
N SER A 146 11.29 1.06 12.02
CA SER A 146 10.50 1.91 11.11
C SER A 146 11.30 2.99 10.42
N ALA A 147 10.90 3.31 9.19
CA ALA A 147 11.48 4.36 8.34
C ALA A 147 10.37 5.08 7.57
N GLY A 148 10.58 6.35 7.21
CA GLY A 148 9.62 7.05 6.37
C GLY A 148 9.61 8.56 6.52
N SER A 149 8.46 9.13 6.14
CA SER A 149 8.16 10.54 6.34
C SER A 149 8.07 10.92 7.82
N CYS A 150 7.82 12.21 8.13
CA CYS A 150 7.60 12.68 9.51
C CYS A 150 6.55 11.84 10.28
N PHE A 151 5.57 11.26 9.58
CA PHE A 151 4.54 10.45 10.23
C PHE A 151 5.08 9.12 10.79
N ALA A 152 6.18 8.60 10.24
CA ALA A 152 6.86 7.44 10.81
C ALA A 152 7.45 7.73 12.21
N ILE A 153 7.85 8.97 12.49
CA ILE A 153 8.30 9.39 13.82
C ILE A 153 7.14 9.29 14.81
N GLU A 154 5.95 9.74 14.44
CA GLU A 154 4.76 9.67 15.30
C GLU A 154 4.39 8.22 15.63
N ILE A 155 4.45 7.31 14.63
CA ILE A 155 4.26 5.87 14.87
C ILE A 155 5.34 5.33 15.83
N ALA A 156 6.62 5.66 15.61
CA ALA A 156 7.72 5.20 16.44
C ALA A 156 7.59 5.67 17.90
N LYS A 157 7.31 6.96 18.11
CA LYS A 157 7.05 7.54 19.44
C LYS A 157 5.92 6.80 20.14
N ASN A 158 4.80 6.58 19.46
CA ASN A 158 3.65 5.91 20.05
C ASN A 158 3.97 4.46 20.46
N LEU A 159 4.72 3.73 19.64
CA LEU A 159 5.18 2.36 19.97
C LEU A 159 6.11 2.35 21.19
N LEU A 160 7.05 3.30 21.27
CA LEU A 160 7.97 3.46 22.39
C LEU A 160 7.24 3.79 23.70
N GLU A 161 6.35 4.79 23.67
CA GLU A 161 5.54 5.21 24.83
C GLU A 161 4.67 4.07 25.38
N ARG A 162 4.26 3.15 24.51
CA ARG A 162 3.43 1.99 24.85
C ARG A 162 4.24 0.73 25.20
N GLY A 163 5.57 0.84 25.26
CA GLY A 163 6.45 -0.23 25.72
C GLY A 163 6.66 -1.38 24.73
N PHE A 164 6.49 -1.12 23.43
CA PHE A 164 6.85 -2.11 22.40
C PHE A 164 8.37 -2.18 22.22
N ASN A 165 8.86 -3.35 21.77
CA ASN A 165 10.27 -3.58 21.48
C ASN A 165 10.68 -2.91 20.15
N TYR A 166 10.78 -1.59 20.19
CA TYR A 166 11.22 -0.78 19.06
C TYR A 166 12.75 -0.78 18.96
N LEU A 167 13.29 -1.22 17.82
CA LEU A 167 14.71 -1.21 17.53
C LEU A 167 15.16 0.23 17.30
N CYS A 168 15.98 0.76 18.21
CA CYS A 168 16.65 2.05 18.06
C CYS A 168 18.14 1.87 18.36
N LEU A 169 18.96 1.93 17.31
CA LEU A 169 20.42 1.81 17.42
C LEU A 169 21.13 3.17 17.37
N GLU A 170 20.45 4.23 16.91
CA GLU A 170 21.00 5.58 16.87
C GLU A 170 19.97 6.61 17.33
N LYS A 171 20.34 7.43 18.32
CA LYS A 171 19.57 8.60 18.78
C LYS A 171 19.94 9.84 17.99
N THR A 172 19.31 10.98 18.24
CA THR A 172 19.61 12.24 17.52
C THR A 172 20.99 12.85 17.78
N TYR A 173 21.74 12.37 18.76
CA TYR A 173 23.10 12.83 19.06
C TYR A 173 24.07 11.64 19.25
N ASP A 174 25.30 11.81 18.79
CA ASP A 174 26.41 10.89 19.06
C ASP A 174 27.57 11.65 19.74
N PRO A 175 27.90 11.33 21.01
CA PRO A 175 28.96 12.02 21.72
C PRO A 175 30.37 11.66 21.22
N GLU A 176 30.55 10.55 20.52
CA GLU A 176 31.84 10.11 20.00
C GLU A 176 32.29 10.98 18.82
N THR A 177 31.37 11.26 17.90
CA THR A 177 31.62 11.99 16.66
C THR A 177 31.13 13.43 16.71
N GLY A 178 30.37 13.80 17.74
CA GLY A 178 29.68 15.10 17.80
C GLY A 178 28.57 15.24 16.75
N THR A 179 28.11 14.13 16.15
CA THR A 179 27.02 14.13 15.17
C THR A 179 25.71 14.52 15.84
N LEU A 180 24.96 15.45 15.24
CA LEU A 180 23.71 15.96 15.77
C LEU A 180 22.66 16.09 14.67
N VAL A 181 21.43 15.67 14.94
CA VAL A 181 20.28 15.97 14.06
C VAL A 181 19.84 17.41 14.30
N MET A 182 19.66 18.19 13.23
CA MET A 182 19.21 19.58 13.27
C MET A 182 17.92 19.72 14.09
N ASP A 183 17.79 20.84 14.81
CA ASP A 183 16.64 21.16 15.68
C ASP A 183 16.42 20.16 16.85
N THR A 184 17.45 19.41 17.24
CA THR A 184 17.43 18.51 18.41
C THR A 184 18.50 18.89 19.45
N SER A 185 18.36 18.36 20.66
CA SER A 185 19.29 18.61 21.76
C SER A 185 20.33 17.50 21.89
N SER A 186 21.58 17.88 22.13
CA SER A 186 22.64 16.96 22.57
C SER A 186 22.52 16.59 24.05
N ASP A 187 21.89 17.45 24.86
CA ASP A 187 21.61 17.20 26.28
C ASP A 187 20.41 16.26 26.48
N ASP A 188 19.48 16.22 25.52
CA ASP A 188 18.32 15.32 25.53
C ASP A 188 18.13 14.63 24.16
N PRO A 189 18.96 13.62 23.84
CA PRO A 189 18.88 12.93 22.55
C PRO A 189 17.63 12.05 22.47
N VAL A 190 16.77 12.35 21.49
CA VAL A 190 15.50 11.64 21.30
C VAL A 190 15.63 10.51 20.27
N ILE A 191 14.63 9.62 20.26
CA ILE A 191 14.48 8.58 19.25
C ILE A 191 13.55 9.12 18.17
N GLN A 192 13.99 9.06 16.91
CA GLN A 192 13.14 9.39 15.75
C GLN A 192 12.78 8.14 14.94
N TYR A 193 13.79 7.30 14.68
CA TYR A 193 13.68 6.08 13.88
C TYR A 193 14.61 5.01 14.46
N SER A 194 14.75 3.88 13.76
CA SER A 194 15.70 2.85 14.16
C SER A 194 17.17 3.25 13.99
N CYS A 195 17.49 4.10 13.01
CA CYS A 195 18.80 4.74 12.85
C CYS A 195 18.66 6.21 12.41
N ARG A 196 19.74 7.00 12.47
CA ARG A 196 19.82 8.39 11.97
C ARG A 196 19.95 8.43 10.44
N TRP A 197 19.03 7.83 9.70
CA TRP A 197 18.93 7.97 8.22
C TRP A 197 18.21 9.27 7.79
N GLY A 198 17.63 10.01 8.73
CA GLY A 198 16.84 11.22 8.46
C GLY A 198 15.46 10.94 7.87
N ILE A 199 14.67 11.99 7.62
CA ILE A 199 13.36 11.81 6.98
C ILE A 199 13.55 11.27 5.56
N MET A 200 12.85 10.17 5.25
CA MET A 200 12.84 9.57 3.92
C MET A 200 11.48 9.71 3.27
N PHE A 201 11.44 10.42 2.15
CA PHE A 201 10.19 10.72 1.48
C PHE A 201 9.87 9.79 0.31
N ASN A 202 10.88 9.39 -0.45
CA ASN A 202 10.72 8.70 -1.73
C ASN A 202 11.25 7.26 -1.68
N THR A 203 10.74 6.42 -2.57
CA THR A 203 11.08 5.00 -2.66
C THR A 203 12.55 4.69 -3.01
N PRO A 204 13.24 5.48 -3.86
CA PRO A 204 14.69 5.34 -4.04
C PRO A 204 15.48 5.47 -2.74
N SER A 205 15.18 6.46 -1.89
CA SER A 205 15.91 6.67 -0.63
C SER A 205 15.83 5.45 0.29
N PHE A 206 14.66 4.80 0.41
CA PHE A 206 14.52 3.57 1.19
C PHE A 206 15.43 2.46 0.66
N THR A 207 15.40 2.25 -0.66
CA THR A 207 16.18 1.23 -1.36
C THR A 207 17.68 1.49 -1.19
N GLN A 208 18.12 2.72 -1.41
CA GLN A 208 19.51 3.11 -1.31
C GLN A 208 20.11 2.85 0.08
N ILE A 209 19.35 3.02 1.15
CA ILE A 209 19.86 2.77 2.50
C ILE A 209 20.15 1.29 2.73
N VAL A 210 19.26 0.39 2.30
CA VAL A 210 19.52 -1.05 2.42
C VAL A 210 20.63 -1.50 1.47
N GLU A 211 20.66 -0.99 0.24
CA GLU A 211 21.70 -1.33 -0.72
C GLU A 211 23.09 -0.86 -0.28
N ASN A 212 23.17 0.33 0.31
CA ASN A 212 24.40 0.88 0.83
C ASN A 212 24.87 0.09 2.06
N ALA A 213 23.94 -0.23 2.98
CA ALA A 213 24.25 -0.98 4.20
C ALA A 213 24.74 -2.41 3.90
N PHE A 214 24.11 -3.10 2.94
CA PHE A 214 24.50 -4.46 2.55
C PHE A 214 25.55 -4.51 1.42
N GLY A 215 26.04 -3.36 0.95
CA GLY A 215 27.10 -3.28 -0.06
C GLY A 215 26.67 -3.68 -1.49
N VAL A 216 25.37 -3.76 -1.76
CA VAL A 216 24.80 -4.07 -3.08
C VAL A 216 25.01 -2.90 -4.05
N ARG A 217 24.75 -1.68 -3.59
CA ARG A 217 25.02 -0.43 -4.32
C ARG A 217 25.44 0.64 -3.30
N PRO A 218 26.75 0.84 -3.10
CA PRO A 218 27.25 1.87 -2.21
C PRO A 218 26.81 3.28 -2.64
N LEU A 219 26.48 4.13 -1.67
CA LEU A 219 26.24 5.55 -1.92
C LEU A 219 27.56 6.34 -1.99
N PRO A 220 27.62 7.40 -2.82
CA PRO A 220 28.80 8.26 -2.87
C PRO A 220 29.01 8.99 -1.54
N LYS A 221 30.26 9.22 -1.18
CA LYS A 221 30.64 10.00 0.01
C LYS A 221 30.59 11.49 -0.33
N LEU A 222 29.43 12.10 -0.08
CA LEU A 222 29.18 13.50 -0.39
C LEU A 222 28.84 14.27 0.88
N LEU A 223 29.57 15.37 1.12
CA LEU A 223 29.30 16.30 2.22
C LEU A 223 29.04 17.71 1.69
N LEU A 224 27.97 18.32 2.18
CA LEU A 224 27.62 19.71 1.93
C LEU A 224 28.02 20.56 3.12
N LYS A 225 28.94 21.51 2.92
CA LYS A 225 29.25 22.52 3.94
C LYS A 225 28.11 23.53 4.02
N LEU A 226 27.56 23.77 5.22
CA LEU A 226 26.41 24.64 5.42
C LEU A 226 26.75 26.13 5.54
N SER A 227 27.95 26.43 6.04
CA SER A 227 28.38 27.79 6.35
C SER A 227 29.90 27.86 6.31
N ASP A 228 30.43 29.03 5.91
CA ASP A 228 31.86 29.36 6.01
C ASP A 228 32.22 30.01 7.36
N ALA A 229 31.22 30.27 8.22
CA ALA A 229 31.44 30.78 9.58
C ALA A 229 31.64 29.61 10.57
N PRO A 230 32.69 29.64 11.42
CA PRO A 230 32.95 28.60 12.40
C PRO A 230 31.83 28.46 13.46
N PRO A 231 31.61 27.24 14.01
CA PRO A 231 32.26 25.99 13.60
C PRO A 231 31.77 25.52 12.21
N ASP A 232 32.65 24.84 11.48
CA ASP A 232 32.26 24.20 10.23
C ASP A 232 31.19 23.13 10.52
N ILE A 233 30.15 23.10 9.69
CA ILE A 233 29.06 22.12 9.78
C ILE A 233 28.85 21.52 8.40
N TYR A 234 28.83 20.19 8.35
CA TYR A 234 28.61 19.40 7.15
C TYR A 234 27.30 18.62 7.24
N ILE A 235 26.64 18.39 6.11
CA ILE A 235 25.48 17.50 5.99
C ILE A 235 25.72 16.46 4.90
N ASP A 236 25.31 15.23 5.16
CA ASP A 236 25.16 14.18 4.16
C ASP A 236 23.78 14.33 3.47
N PRO A 237 23.71 14.59 2.14
CA PRO A 237 22.44 14.79 1.46
C PRO A 237 21.58 13.52 1.38
N PHE A 238 22.13 12.35 1.71
CA PHE A 238 21.41 11.08 1.82
C PHE A 238 20.90 10.82 3.25
N ARG A 239 21.28 11.65 4.24
CA ARG A 239 20.80 11.57 5.62
C ARG A 239 20.23 12.92 6.05
N GLU A 240 18.92 13.08 5.88
CA GLU A 240 18.26 14.37 6.09
C GLU A 240 18.49 14.91 7.51
N ALA A 241 18.87 16.19 7.60
CA ALA A 241 19.11 16.92 8.84
C ALA A 241 20.24 16.38 9.74
N VAL A 242 21.03 15.39 9.32
CA VAL A 242 22.17 14.89 10.11
C VAL A 242 23.39 15.77 9.86
N MET A 243 23.88 16.42 10.93
CA MET A 243 25.01 17.34 10.91
C MET A 243 26.27 16.70 11.49
N PHE A 244 27.41 16.97 10.84
CA PHE A 244 28.72 16.49 11.23
C PHE A 244 29.67 17.67 11.47
N PRO A 245 30.49 17.65 12.53
CA PRO A 245 31.44 18.74 12.81
C PRO A 245 32.68 18.72 11.91
N SER A 246 32.99 17.58 11.26
CA SER A 246 34.09 17.47 10.30
C SER A 246 33.90 16.29 9.34
N PRO A 247 34.65 16.24 8.21
CA PRO A 247 34.67 15.07 7.33
C PRO A 247 35.16 13.78 8.01
N GLU A 248 36.07 13.88 8.98
CA GLU A 248 36.57 12.73 9.75
C GLU A 248 35.47 12.17 10.66
N ALA A 249 34.69 13.05 11.31
CA ALA A 249 33.53 12.64 12.09
C ALA A 249 32.48 11.93 11.22
N TYR A 250 32.26 12.42 10.00
CA TYR A 250 31.39 11.75 9.02
C TYR A 250 31.88 10.34 8.68
N GLU A 251 33.16 10.15 8.42
CA GLU A 251 33.69 8.83 8.00
C GLU A 251 33.51 7.77 9.11
N ILE A 252 33.79 8.14 10.37
CA ILE A 252 33.57 7.26 11.53
C ILE A 252 32.08 6.95 11.69
N GLU A 253 31.25 7.99 11.66
CA GLU A 253 29.79 7.88 11.82
C GLU A 253 29.15 7.09 10.67
N ARG A 254 29.71 7.16 9.47
CA ARG A 254 29.21 6.44 8.29
C ARG A 254 29.36 4.93 8.46
N GLU A 255 30.53 4.45 8.87
CA GLU A 255 30.75 3.00 9.06
C GLU A 255 29.87 2.45 10.18
N LYS A 256 29.79 3.18 11.30
CA LYS A 256 28.85 2.89 12.40
C LYS A 256 27.40 2.84 11.90
N HIS A 257 27.01 3.79 11.06
CA HIS A 257 25.66 3.87 10.51
C HIS A 257 25.33 2.69 9.58
N LEU A 258 26.28 2.24 8.76
CA LEU A 258 26.08 1.05 7.91
C LEU A 258 25.94 -0.23 8.74
N GLU A 259 26.75 -0.39 9.79
CA GLU A 259 26.65 -1.52 10.71
C GLU A 259 25.31 -1.57 11.44
N ASN A 260 24.88 -0.44 12.01
CA ASN A 260 23.60 -0.33 12.68
C ASN A 260 22.44 -0.56 11.72
N THR A 261 22.48 0.03 10.52
CA THR A 261 21.44 -0.17 9.51
C THR A 261 21.29 -1.65 9.15
N ARG A 262 22.41 -2.35 8.89
CA ARG A 262 22.36 -3.81 8.67
C ARG A 262 21.74 -4.53 9.87
N LYS A 263 22.16 -4.19 11.08
CA LYS A 263 21.66 -4.82 12.31
C LYS A 263 20.15 -4.64 12.48
N VAL A 264 19.60 -3.46 12.20
CA VAL A 264 18.14 -3.24 12.23
C VAL A 264 17.42 -4.22 11.31
N PHE A 265 17.85 -4.34 10.05
CA PHE A 265 17.18 -5.22 9.08
C PHE A 265 17.41 -6.72 9.34
N LEU A 266 18.55 -7.09 9.94
CA LEU A 266 18.83 -8.47 10.34
C LEU A 266 18.01 -8.89 11.57
N ASP A 267 17.81 -7.99 12.54
CA ASP A 267 17.19 -8.31 13.82
C ASP A 267 15.67 -8.07 13.84
N ALA A 268 15.12 -7.24 12.96
CA ALA A 268 13.69 -6.90 12.96
C ALA A 268 12.80 -8.11 12.60
N ASP A 269 11.71 -8.27 13.34
CA ASP A 269 10.61 -9.17 12.98
C ASP A 269 9.61 -8.46 12.05
N VAL A 270 9.42 -7.17 12.30
CA VAL A 270 8.50 -6.29 11.56
C VAL A 270 9.20 -4.97 11.24
N PHE A 271 9.07 -4.51 9.99
CA PHE A 271 9.52 -3.19 9.59
C PHE A 271 8.34 -2.37 9.05
N ILE A 272 8.20 -1.13 9.51
CA ILE A 272 7.15 -0.22 9.07
C ILE A 272 7.75 0.83 8.13
N LEU A 273 7.27 0.88 6.88
CA LEU A 273 7.71 1.84 5.87
C LEU A 273 6.58 2.81 5.54
N THR A 274 6.80 4.09 5.86
CA THR A 274 5.82 5.16 5.62
C THR A 274 6.19 5.99 4.39
N LEU A 275 5.50 5.72 3.28
CA LEU A 275 5.72 6.36 1.98
C LEU A 275 5.28 7.83 2.02
N GLY A 276 6.20 8.74 1.70
CA GLY A 276 5.96 10.18 1.83
C GLY A 276 5.47 10.82 0.53
N LEU A 277 6.34 10.84 -0.47
CA LEU A 277 6.28 11.71 -1.64
C LEU A 277 6.75 10.96 -2.90
N ASN A 278 6.11 11.22 -4.04
CA ASN A 278 6.56 10.72 -5.34
C ASN A 278 7.41 11.76 -6.10
N GLU A 279 7.52 12.99 -5.60
CA GLU A 279 8.49 13.97 -6.09
C GLU A 279 9.83 13.76 -5.38
N ALA A 280 10.89 13.61 -6.15
CA ALA A 280 12.22 13.27 -5.67
C ALA A 280 13.29 14.09 -6.40
N TRP A 281 14.50 14.11 -5.85
CA TRP A 281 15.62 14.87 -6.38
C TRP A 281 16.78 13.91 -6.65
N ARG A 282 17.09 13.74 -7.93
CA ARG A 282 18.14 12.85 -8.40
C ARG A 282 19.46 13.61 -8.45
N TYR A 283 20.46 13.14 -7.73
CA TYR A 283 21.84 13.52 -7.90
C TYR A 283 22.39 12.86 -9.18
N MET A 284 22.58 13.67 -10.21
CA MET A 284 22.90 13.21 -11.57
C MET A 284 24.25 12.45 -11.68
N PRO A 285 25.34 12.83 -11.00
CA PRO A 285 26.64 12.19 -11.19
C PRO A 285 26.68 10.68 -10.91
N ASP A 286 25.94 10.20 -9.91
CA ASP A 286 25.93 8.80 -9.48
C ASP A 286 24.57 8.10 -9.70
N ASP A 287 23.60 8.80 -10.29
CA ASP A 287 22.23 8.33 -10.51
C ASP A 287 21.57 7.80 -9.22
N VAL A 288 21.70 8.58 -8.15
CA VAL A 288 21.13 8.33 -6.81
C VAL A 288 20.23 9.49 -6.40
N TYR A 289 19.37 9.28 -5.41
CA TYR A 289 18.43 10.28 -4.94
C TYR A 289 18.81 10.81 -3.57
N ILE A 290 18.74 12.12 -3.40
CA ILE A 290 18.94 12.77 -2.10
C ILE A 290 17.65 12.69 -1.28
N SER A 291 17.78 12.66 0.05
CA SER A 291 16.65 12.36 0.95
C SER A 291 15.61 13.47 1.00
N ARG A 292 15.99 14.70 0.61
CA ARG A 292 15.12 15.87 0.62
C ARG A 292 15.45 16.84 -0.50
N ASN A 293 14.50 17.72 -0.83
CA ASN A 293 14.73 18.82 -1.74
C ASN A 293 15.98 19.64 -1.36
N PRO A 294 16.76 20.08 -2.36
CA PRO A 294 17.97 20.87 -2.13
C PRO A 294 17.63 22.17 -1.39
N ARG A 295 18.33 22.44 -0.30
CA ARG A 295 18.30 23.75 0.38
C ARG A 295 19.48 24.63 -0.03
N ASN A 296 20.58 24.03 -0.48
CA ASN A 296 21.78 24.73 -0.92
C ASN A 296 21.73 24.95 -2.44
N LYS A 297 21.76 26.23 -2.86
CA LYS A 297 21.71 26.61 -4.28
C LYS A 297 22.92 26.10 -5.08
N SER A 298 24.05 25.84 -4.42
CA SER A 298 25.26 25.31 -5.07
C SER A 298 25.05 23.89 -5.62
N MET A 299 24.03 23.16 -5.16
CA MET A 299 23.68 21.83 -5.66
C MET A 299 22.85 21.85 -6.94
N THR A 300 22.32 23.02 -7.35
CA THR A 300 21.31 23.10 -8.43
C THR A 300 21.81 22.55 -9.78
N GLY A 301 23.10 22.66 -10.09
CA GLY A 301 23.70 22.09 -11.31
C GLY A 301 23.98 20.58 -11.25
N LEU A 302 23.80 19.94 -10.08
CA LEU A 302 24.12 18.53 -9.85
C LEU A 302 22.87 17.67 -9.63
N ILE A 303 21.70 18.30 -9.59
CA ILE A 303 20.45 17.65 -9.23
C ILE A 303 19.37 17.87 -10.28
N GLU A 304 18.47 16.91 -10.39
CA GLU A 304 17.31 16.96 -11.26
C GLU A 304 16.06 16.65 -10.45
N HIS A 305 15.00 17.44 -10.64
CA HIS A 305 13.69 17.14 -10.09
C HIS A 305 13.02 16.03 -10.89
N ARG A 306 12.48 15.03 -10.21
CA ARG A 306 11.80 13.88 -10.80
C ARG A 306 10.46 13.69 -10.13
N THR A 307 9.44 13.36 -10.94
CA THR A 307 8.16 12.86 -10.44
C THR A 307 8.10 11.38 -10.79
N LEU A 308 8.22 10.52 -9.78
CA LEU A 308 8.29 9.08 -9.96
C LEU A 308 6.92 8.51 -10.35
N THR A 309 6.90 7.61 -11.34
CA THR A 309 5.69 6.87 -11.76
C THR A 309 5.32 5.76 -10.77
N VAL A 310 4.15 5.14 -10.97
CA VAL A 310 3.76 3.97 -10.17
C VAL A 310 4.78 2.85 -10.32
N GLU A 311 5.19 2.55 -11.55
CA GLU A 311 6.13 1.48 -11.90
C GLU A 311 7.50 1.74 -11.27
N GLU A 312 8.03 2.96 -11.38
CA GLU A 312 9.31 3.30 -10.73
C GLU A 312 9.24 3.09 -9.21
N ASN A 313 8.14 3.49 -8.55
CA ASN A 313 7.98 3.27 -7.13
C ASN A 313 7.88 1.78 -6.77
N VAL A 314 7.17 0.99 -7.58
CA VAL A 314 7.08 -0.47 -7.41
C VAL A 314 8.45 -1.12 -7.56
N ASP A 315 9.22 -0.75 -8.58
CA ASP A 315 10.54 -1.34 -8.83
C ASP A 315 11.52 -1.06 -7.68
N TYR A 316 11.54 0.17 -7.15
CA TYR A 316 12.34 0.50 -5.97
C TYR A 316 11.89 -0.28 -4.73
N LEU A 317 10.57 -0.31 -4.44
CA LEU A 317 10.06 -1.05 -3.28
C LEU A 317 10.32 -2.56 -3.38
N GLN A 318 10.19 -3.14 -4.58
CA GLN A 318 10.52 -4.55 -4.79
C GLN A 318 12.00 -4.80 -4.55
N ARG A 319 12.88 -3.94 -5.08
CA ARG A 319 14.33 -4.04 -4.88
C ARG A 319 14.71 -3.91 -3.40
N PHE A 320 14.06 -3.01 -2.65
CA PHE A 320 14.22 -2.92 -1.20
C PHE A 320 13.87 -4.25 -0.51
N ILE A 321 12.71 -4.84 -0.85
CA ILE A 321 12.26 -6.12 -0.29
C ILE A 321 13.26 -7.24 -0.62
N ASP A 322 13.69 -7.34 -1.87
CA ASP A 322 14.59 -8.40 -2.34
C ASP A 322 15.94 -8.34 -1.61
N VAL A 323 16.52 -7.15 -1.47
CA VAL A 323 17.79 -6.95 -0.75
C VAL A 323 17.65 -7.32 0.72
N VAL A 324 16.58 -6.86 1.38
CA VAL A 324 16.37 -7.16 2.80
C VAL A 324 16.11 -8.65 3.03
N ARG A 325 15.27 -9.27 2.20
CA ARG A 325 14.90 -10.69 2.34
C ARG A 325 16.00 -11.66 1.96
N ALA A 326 17.00 -11.23 1.17
CA ALA A 326 18.23 -12.00 0.97
C ALA A 326 18.99 -12.24 2.30
N HIS A 327 18.78 -11.37 3.31
CA HIS A 327 19.45 -11.43 4.60
C HIS A 327 18.52 -11.78 5.77
N ASN A 328 17.24 -11.38 5.69
CA ASN A 328 16.20 -11.69 6.68
C ASN A 328 14.91 -12.12 5.95
N PRO A 329 14.79 -13.41 5.56
CA PRO A 329 13.66 -13.90 4.76
C PRO A 329 12.33 -13.89 5.52
N ASN A 330 12.35 -13.77 6.86
CA ASN A 330 11.17 -13.82 7.71
C ASN A 330 10.60 -12.42 8.04
N LEU A 331 11.27 -11.35 7.60
CA LEU A 331 10.83 -9.99 7.87
C LEU A 331 9.44 -9.73 7.30
N LYS A 332 8.55 -9.28 8.18
CA LYS A 332 7.23 -8.75 7.79
C LYS A 332 7.36 -7.26 7.50
N LEU A 333 6.75 -6.81 6.41
CA LEU A 333 6.75 -5.40 6.02
C LEU A 333 5.35 -4.82 6.15
N ILE A 334 5.23 -3.70 6.85
CA ILE A 334 4.01 -2.89 6.90
C ILE A 334 4.26 -1.63 6.08
N LEU A 335 3.57 -1.52 4.94
CA LEU A 335 3.56 -0.33 4.12
C LEU A 335 2.41 0.58 4.53
N THR A 336 2.66 1.88 4.61
CA THR A 336 1.61 2.88 4.76
C THR A 336 1.92 4.13 3.96
N VAL A 337 0.89 4.84 3.49
CA VAL A 337 1.05 6.16 2.87
C VAL A 337 0.92 7.23 3.96
N SER A 338 1.83 8.21 3.93
CA SER A 338 1.80 9.31 4.89
C SER A 338 0.66 10.28 4.58
N PRO A 339 -0.15 10.67 5.58
CA PRO A 339 -1.16 11.72 5.44
C PRO A 339 -0.61 13.15 5.45
N VAL A 340 0.66 13.35 5.80
CA VAL A 340 1.27 14.68 5.81
C VAL A 340 1.38 15.22 4.38
N PRO A 341 0.88 16.44 4.09
CA PRO A 341 0.82 17.00 2.75
C PRO A 341 2.17 17.61 2.32
N PHE A 342 2.31 17.88 1.02
CA PHE A 342 3.44 18.65 0.50
C PHE A 342 3.56 20.02 1.16
N LEU A 343 4.79 20.39 1.50
CA LEU A 343 5.14 21.79 1.78
C LEU A 343 5.23 22.60 0.48
N ALA A 344 5.76 22.00 -0.57
CA ALA A 344 5.95 22.60 -1.88
C ALA A 344 5.96 21.51 -2.94
N THR A 345 5.65 21.89 -4.18
CA THR A 345 5.74 21.03 -5.36
C THR A 345 6.71 21.64 -6.37
N GLY A 346 7.52 20.81 -7.02
CA GLY A 346 8.33 21.21 -8.17
C GLY A 346 7.51 21.33 -9.47
N ARG A 347 6.21 20.99 -9.43
CA ARG A 347 5.31 20.98 -10.60
C ARG A 347 4.43 22.24 -10.70
N ALA A 348 4.77 23.30 -9.95
CA ALA A 348 3.94 24.49 -9.80
C ALA A 348 3.59 25.21 -11.12
N GLU A 349 4.36 24.98 -12.19
CA GLU A 349 4.08 25.51 -13.53
C GLU A 349 2.80 24.95 -14.16
N THR A 350 2.36 23.77 -13.72
CA THR A 350 1.18 23.07 -14.30
C THR A 350 0.19 22.57 -13.25
N HIS A 351 0.57 22.53 -11.97
CA HIS A 351 -0.23 21.96 -10.89
C HIS A 351 -0.24 22.87 -9.66
N HIS A 352 -1.41 23.00 -9.03
CA HIS A 352 -1.48 23.53 -7.67
C HIS A 352 -0.90 22.52 -6.69
N VAL A 353 -0.31 22.98 -5.57
CA VAL A 353 0.32 22.08 -4.57
C VAL A 353 -0.65 21.01 -4.03
N VAL A 354 -1.92 21.36 -3.88
CA VAL A 354 -2.98 20.42 -3.45
C VAL A 354 -3.19 19.30 -4.47
N THR A 355 -3.29 19.62 -5.77
CA THR A 355 -3.51 18.60 -6.81
C THR A 355 -2.25 17.75 -7.04
N ALA A 356 -1.06 18.34 -6.92
CA ALA A 356 0.20 17.61 -6.93
C ALA A 356 0.32 16.65 -5.74
N ASN A 357 -0.09 17.08 -4.53
CA ASN A 357 -0.13 16.22 -3.36
C ASN A 357 -1.11 15.06 -3.54
N THR A 358 -2.33 15.32 -4.01
CA THR A 358 -3.31 14.26 -4.30
C THR A 358 -2.76 13.24 -5.29
N HIS A 359 -2.14 13.71 -6.38
CA HIS A 359 -1.44 12.83 -7.33
C HIS A 359 -0.37 11.98 -6.64
N SER A 360 0.49 12.60 -5.82
CA SER A 360 1.55 11.87 -5.11
C SER A 360 1.00 10.77 -4.21
N LYS A 361 -0.06 11.03 -3.44
CA LYS A 361 -0.65 10.02 -2.54
C LYS A 361 -1.32 8.90 -3.33
N ALA A 362 -2.01 9.23 -4.43
CA ALA A 362 -2.63 8.23 -5.31
C ALA A 362 -1.58 7.29 -5.94
N VAL A 363 -0.49 7.85 -6.49
CA VAL A 363 0.61 7.05 -7.08
C VAL A 363 1.21 6.10 -6.04
N LEU A 364 1.54 6.60 -4.85
CA LEU A 364 2.13 5.78 -3.78
C LEU A 364 1.14 4.73 -3.24
N ARG A 365 -0.16 5.05 -3.19
CA ARG A 365 -1.19 4.10 -2.74
C ARG A 365 -1.33 2.93 -3.71
N VAL A 366 -1.32 3.20 -5.01
CA VAL A 366 -1.35 2.15 -6.04
C VAL A 366 -0.06 1.32 -6.00
N ALA A 367 1.10 1.96 -5.87
CA ALA A 367 2.37 1.23 -5.75
C ALA A 367 2.40 0.31 -4.52
N ALA A 368 1.91 0.78 -3.38
CA ALA A 368 1.81 -0.04 -2.16
C ALA A 368 0.88 -1.26 -2.34
N ASP A 369 -0.24 -1.10 -3.07
CA ASP A 369 -1.18 -2.19 -3.36
C ASP A 369 -0.52 -3.28 -4.19
N ILE A 370 0.14 -2.89 -5.28
CA ILE A 370 0.87 -3.81 -6.17
C ILE A 370 1.95 -4.58 -5.39
N ILE A 371 2.67 -3.91 -4.50
CA ILE A 371 3.71 -4.55 -3.69
C ILE A 371 3.11 -5.55 -2.69
N VAL A 372 1.98 -5.21 -2.05
CA VAL A 372 1.26 -6.13 -1.15
C VAL A 372 0.75 -7.35 -1.89
N GLU A 373 0.22 -7.19 -3.11
CA GLU A 373 -0.28 -8.31 -3.92
C GLU A 373 0.85 -9.25 -4.38
N ARG A 374 2.03 -8.69 -4.71
CA ARG A 374 3.16 -9.45 -5.24
C ARG A 374 3.97 -10.19 -4.18
N ASN A 375 3.85 -9.81 -2.90
CA ASN A 375 4.74 -10.29 -1.86
C ASN A 375 3.96 -10.85 -0.65
N THR A 376 4.31 -12.07 -0.24
CA THR A 376 3.84 -12.61 1.05
C THR A 376 4.38 -11.80 2.22
N ASP A 377 3.68 -11.80 3.36
CA ASP A 377 4.12 -11.10 4.58
C ASP A 377 4.39 -9.60 4.40
N VAL A 378 3.71 -8.98 3.42
CA VAL A 378 3.64 -7.52 3.24
C VAL A 378 2.20 -7.08 3.42
N PHE A 379 1.99 -6.02 4.20
CA PHE A 379 0.66 -5.55 4.59
C PHE A 379 0.53 -4.06 4.33
N TYR A 380 -0.62 -3.63 3.81
CA TYR A 380 -0.96 -2.21 3.77
C TYR A 380 -1.66 -1.79 5.07
N PHE A 381 -1.15 -0.76 5.73
CA PHE A 381 -1.76 -0.12 6.88
C PHE A 381 -2.40 1.21 6.48
N PRO A 382 -3.72 1.40 6.64
CA PRO A 382 -4.45 2.53 6.05
C PRO A 382 -4.35 3.83 6.86
N SER A 383 -3.15 4.28 7.24
CA SER A 383 -3.03 5.51 8.04
C SER A 383 -3.43 6.77 7.26
N TYR A 384 -3.22 6.76 5.95
CA TYR A 384 -3.61 7.86 5.07
C TYR A 384 -5.12 8.04 5.07
N GLU A 385 -5.86 6.95 4.84
CA GLU A 385 -7.32 6.92 4.78
C GLU A 385 -7.94 7.23 6.15
N VAL A 386 -7.37 6.69 7.24
CA VAL A 386 -7.85 7.00 8.60
C VAL A 386 -7.79 8.51 8.87
N VAL A 387 -6.68 9.17 8.52
CA VAL A 387 -6.53 10.61 8.74
C VAL A 387 -7.38 11.43 7.78
N THR A 388 -7.45 11.07 6.51
CA THR A 388 -8.10 11.90 5.49
C THR A 388 -9.61 11.71 5.37
N VAL A 389 -10.14 10.56 5.81
CA VAL A 389 -11.54 10.18 5.63
C VAL A 389 -12.23 9.88 6.96
N CYS A 390 -11.56 9.15 7.86
CA CYS A 390 -12.16 8.66 9.10
C CYS A 390 -11.88 9.55 10.32
N SER A 391 -11.21 10.70 10.16
CA SER A 391 -10.90 11.60 11.28
C SER A 391 -11.79 12.83 11.24
N GLU A 392 -12.41 13.16 12.37
CA GLU A 392 -13.26 14.35 12.51
C GLU A 392 -12.43 15.65 12.47
N THR A 393 -11.23 15.62 13.03
CA THR A 393 -10.28 16.73 13.01
C THR A 393 -8.96 16.23 12.48
N ILE A 394 -8.56 16.75 11.32
CA ILE A 394 -7.36 16.30 10.61
C ILE A 394 -6.14 17.09 11.07
N TRP A 395 -6.26 18.42 11.11
CA TRP A 395 -5.12 19.32 11.34
C TRP A 395 -5.19 20.00 12.70
N THR A 396 -4.02 20.37 13.21
CA THR A 396 -3.91 21.43 14.21
C THR A 396 -4.19 22.80 13.56
N GLU A 397 -4.11 23.88 14.34
CA GLU A 397 -4.39 25.24 13.88
C GLU A 397 -3.53 25.69 12.68
N ASP A 398 -2.35 25.09 12.49
CA ASP A 398 -1.43 25.43 11.40
C ASP A 398 -1.76 24.74 10.05
N GLN A 399 -2.81 23.91 10.03
CA GLN A 399 -3.28 23.18 8.84
C GLN A 399 -2.22 22.24 8.22
N ARG A 400 -1.25 21.80 9.02
CA ARG A 400 -0.10 21.03 8.54
C ARG A 400 0.26 19.87 9.43
N HIS A 401 0.31 20.09 10.75
CA HIS A 401 0.52 19.00 11.69
C HIS A 401 -0.81 18.28 11.93
N ILE A 402 -0.73 16.95 12.01
CA ILE A 402 -1.92 16.12 12.22
C ILE A 402 -2.38 16.30 13.66
N HIS A 403 -3.68 16.46 13.84
CA HIS A 403 -4.27 16.61 15.16
C HIS A 403 -4.05 15.34 16.00
N PRO A 404 -3.73 15.44 17.31
CA PRO A 404 -3.48 14.27 18.16
C PRO A 404 -4.62 13.25 18.18
N SER A 405 -5.88 13.68 18.05
CA SER A 405 -7.02 12.74 17.97
C SER A 405 -7.01 11.87 16.71
N ALA A 406 -6.56 12.41 15.56
CA ALA A 406 -6.39 11.63 14.34
C ALA A 406 -5.24 10.64 14.48
N VAL A 407 -4.12 11.05 15.12
CA VAL A 407 -3.01 10.12 15.44
C VAL A 407 -3.49 8.98 16.35
N ALA A 408 -4.28 9.30 17.39
CA ALA A 408 -4.86 8.28 18.27
C ALA A 408 -5.76 7.30 17.49
N LYS A 409 -6.57 7.78 16.54
CA LYS A 409 -7.41 6.92 15.69
C LYS A 409 -6.57 6.03 14.75
N VAL A 410 -5.46 6.55 14.23
CA VAL A 410 -4.50 5.73 13.46
C VAL A 410 -3.95 4.62 14.34
N MET A 411 -3.55 4.92 15.58
CA MET A 411 -2.99 3.91 16.48
C MET A 411 -4.04 2.91 16.98
N GLU A 412 -5.30 3.31 17.18
CA GLU A 412 -6.41 2.37 17.40
C GLU A 412 -6.57 1.41 16.20
N THR A 413 -6.46 1.92 14.99
CA THR A 413 -6.54 1.11 13.77
C THR A 413 -5.35 0.15 13.66
N PHE A 414 -4.13 0.61 13.99
CA PHE A 414 -2.93 -0.22 14.05
C PHE A 414 -3.12 -1.36 15.05
N ASP A 415 -3.65 -1.03 16.23
CA ASP A 415 -3.93 -1.99 17.28
C ASP A 415 -4.89 -3.05 16.79
N GLU A 416 -6.02 -2.63 16.22
CA GLU A 416 -7.04 -3.57 15.75
C GLU A 416 -6.53 -4.50 14.66
N MET A 417 -5.68 -4.00 13.77
CA MET A 417 -5.16 -4.74 12.64
C MET A 417 -4.01 -5.69 13.01
N PHE A 418 -3.03 -5.26 13.81
CA PHE A 418 -1.75 -5.97 13.94
C PHE A 418 -1.47 -6.57 15.32
N LEU A 419 -2.10 -6.09 16.39
CA LEU A 419 -1.77 -6.57 17.73
C LEU A 419 -2.43 -7.92 18.05
N THR A 420 -1.67 -8.79 18.72
CA THR A 420 -2.22 -9.97 19.37
C THR A 420 -3.27 -9.58 20.42
N ARG A 421 -4.19 -10.48 20.74
CA ARG A 421 -5.21 -10.23 21.78
C ARG A 421 -4.56 -9.87 23.13
N ALA A 422 -3.49 -10.56 23.50
CA ALA A 422 -2.76 -10.29 24.74
C ALA A 422 -2.13 -8.89 24.73
N ALA A 423 -1.51 -8.48 23.62
CA ALA A 423 -0.90 -7.16 23.49
C ALA A 423 -1.95 -6.04 23.58
N LYS A 424 -3.13 -6.19 22.95
CA LYS A 424 -4.25 -5.24 23.10
C LYS A 424 -4.68 -5.10 24.55
N THR A 425 -4.80 -6.20 25.29
CA THR A 425 -5.16 -6.17 26.70
C THR A 425 -4.12 -5.42 27.53
N LEU A 426 -2.83 -5.66 27.30
CA LEU A 426 -1.76 -4.97 28.03
C LEU A 426 -1.78 -3.45 27.79
N VAL A 427 -1.94 -3.03 26.53
CA VAL A 427 -2.04 -1.61 26.17
C VAL A 427 -3.20 -0.93 26.91
N ARG A 428 -4.38 -1.57 26.95
CA ARG A 428 -5.57 -1.05 27.64
C ARG A 428 -5.38 -0.95 29.15
N LEU A 429 -4.67 -1.90 29.77
CA LEU A 429 -4.37 -1.86 31.19
C LEU A 429 -3.41 -0.71 31.53
N ASN A 430 -2.39 -0.49 30.70
CA ASN A 430 -1.42 0.59 30.89
C ASN A 430 -2.05 1.98 30.69
N THR A 431 -3.06 2.11 29.82
CA THR A 431 -3.79 3.38 29.61
C THR A 431 -4.86 3.65 30.67
N ALA A 432 -5.38 2.63 31.35
CA ALA A 432 -6.36 2.80 32.43
C ALA A 432 -5.74 3.05 33.82
N GLY A 433 -4.43 2.80 33.97
CA GLY A 433 -3.69 2.93 35.23
C GLY A 433 -2.83 4.19 35.37
N GLY A 434 -2.74 5.01 34.32
CA GLY A 434 -2.10 6.34 34.33
C GLY A 434 -3.15 7.42 34.17
#